data_AF-W1YDJ5-F1
#
_entry.id   AF-W1YDJ5-F1
#
_cell.length_a   1.000
_cell.length_b   1.000
_cell.length_c   1.000
_cell.angle_alpha   90.00
_cell.angle_beta   90.00
_cell.angle_gamma   90.00
#
_symmetry.space_group_name_H-M   'P 1'
#
loop_
_entity.id
_entity.type
_entity.pdbx_description
1 polymer ?
#
loop_
_entity_poly.entity_id
_entity_poly.type
_entity_poly.pdbx_seq_one_letter_code
_entity_poly.pdbx_strand_id
1 'polypeptide(L)' 'MYALNWQPPYDWPGRLGFLAARAVNGVETVADDYYARSLA' A
#
# COMPACT_ATOMS: atom_id res chain seq x y z
N MET A 1 -15.58 -2.85 -7.92
CA MET A 1 -14.12 -2.60 -8.03
C MET A 1 -13.91 -1.29 -8.77
N TYR A 2 -12.90 -0.53 -8.39
CA TYR A 2 -12.55 0.76 -9.00
C TYR A 2 -11.09 0.71 -9.44
N ALA A 3 -10.76 1.38 -10.55
CA ALA A 3 -9.41 1.51 -11.06
C ALA A 3 -9.03 2.99 -11.12
N LEU A 4 -7.83 3.33 -10.64
CA LEU A 4 -7.27 4.68 -10.67
C LEU A 4 -5.97 4.67 -11.48
N ASN A 5 -5.81 5.68 -12.33
CA ASN A 5 -4.60 5.85 -13.12
C ASN A 5 -3.48 6.50 -12.29
N TRP A 6 -2.23 6.25 -12.66
CA TRP A 6 -1.07 6.99 -12.17
C TRP A 6 -0.16 7.37 -13.35
N GLN A 7 0.72 8.35 -13.17
CA GLN A 7 1.74 8.70 -14.15
C GLN A 7 3.05 7.98 -13.84
N PRO A 8 3.62 7.20 -14.79
CA PRO A 8 4.94 6.60 -14.63
C PRO A 8 6.09 7.63 -14.67
N PRO A 9 7.26 7.30 -14.07
CA PRO A 9 7.52 6.11 -13.26
C PRO A 9 6.98 6.27 -11.84
N TYR A 10 6.38 5.21 -11.30
CA TYR A 10 5.87 5.18 -9.94
C TYR A 10 6.55 4.06 -9.18
N ASP A 11 7.42 4.43 -8.24
CA ASP A 11 8.12 3.47 -7.38
C ASP A 11 7.13 2.82 -6.41
N TRP A 12 6.62 1.64 -6.75
CA TRP A 12 5.73 0.86 -5.89
C TRP A 12 6.49 0.16 -4.75
N PRO A 13 7.62 -0.54 -4.99
CA PRO A 13 8.38 -1.19 -3.93
C PRO A 13 8.81 -0.24 -2.82
N GLY A 14 9.34 0.95 -3.14
CA GLY A 14 9.74 1.92 -2.13
C GLY A 14 8.56 2.44 -1.31
N ARG A 15 7.40 2.58 -1.93
CA ARG A 15 6.17 3.05 -1.26
C ARG A 15 5.56 2.00 -0.36
N LEU A 16 5.51 0.75 -0.80
CA LEU A 16 5.10 -0.38 0.04
C LEU A 16 6.08 -0.57 1.20
N GLY A 17 7.39 -0.47 0.98
CA GLY A 17 8.39 -0.51 2.05
C GLY A 17 8.21 0.62 3.09
N PHE A 18 7.93 1.84 2.64
CA PHE A 18 7.64 2.97 3.53
C PHE A 18 6.41 2.71 4.43
N LEU A 19 5.35 2.13 3.86
CA LEU A 19 4.13 1.78 4.59
C LEU A 19 4.36 0.59 5.53
N ALA A 20 5.05 -0.45 5.08
CA ALA A 20 5.37 -1.64 5.88
C ALA A 20 6.12 -1.29 7.16
N ALA A 21 7.11 -0.38 7.08
CA ALA A 21 7.87 0.09 8.24
C ALA A 21 7.01 0.81 9.30
N ARG A 22 5.76 1.18 8.97
CA ARG A 22 4.83 1.94 9.82
C ARG A 22 3.50 1.25 10.04
N ALA A 23 3.34 0.02 9.55
CA ALA A 23 2.07 -0.69 9.56
C ALA A 23 1.58 -0.93 11.00
N VAL A 24 0.33 -0.54 11.27
CA VAL A 24 -0.31 -0.80 12.56
C VAL A 24 -0.84 -2.24 12.60
N ASN A 25 -0.33 -3.04 13.54
CA ASN A 25 -0.77 -4.42 13.74
C ASN A 25 -2.29 -4.51 13.94
N GLY A 26 -2.94 -5.38 13.17
CA GLY A 26 -4.38 -5.60 13.21
C GLY A 26 -5.22 -4.57 12.46
N VAL A 27 -4.61 -3.52 11.89
CA VAL A 27 -5.31 -2.50 11.07
C VAL A 27 -4.84 -2.56 9.62
N GLU A 28 -3.54 -2.68 9.41
CA GLU A 28 -2.92 -2.60 8.08
C GLU A 28 -2.21 -3.91 7.74
N THR A 29 -2.32 -4.31 6.48
CA THR A 29 -1.57 -5.42 5.88
C THR A 29 -0.87 -4.88 4.65
N VAL A 30 0.46 -4.92 4.68
CA VAL A 30 1.32 -4.51 3.57
C VAL A 30 2.03 -5.76 3.06
N ALA A 31 1.78 -6.13 1.82
CA ALA A 31 2.45 -7.22 1.12
C ALA A 31 3.33 -6.65 -0.01
N ASP A 32 4.05 -7.52 -0.71
CA ASP A 32 4.98 -7.12 -1.77
C ASP A 32 4.28 -6.47 -2.98
N ASP A 33 3.00 -6.78 -3.20
CA ASP A 33 2.22 -6.37 -4.37
C ASP A 33 0.91 -5.62 -4.03
N TYR A 34 0.52 -5.56 -2.75
CA TYR A 34 -0.69 -4.85 -2.35
C TYR A 34 -0.60 -4.23 -0.94
N TYR A 35 -1.50 -3.28 -0.71
CA TYR A 35 -1.79 -2.71 0.60
C TYR A 35 -3.28 -2.84 0.88
N ALA A 36 -3.63 -3.28 2.09
CA ALA A 36 -4.99 -3.35 2.58
C ALA A 36 -5.08 -2.77 4.00
N ARG A 37 -6.22 -2.14 4.32
CA ARG A 37 -6.52 -1.64 5.65
C ARG A 37 -8.03 -1.69 5.94
N SER A 38 -8.38 -1.71 7.23
CA SER A 38 -9.74 -1.36 7.64
C SER A 38 -9.98 0.16 7.50
N LEU A 39 -11.20 0.52 7.12
CA LEU A 39 -11.69 1.89 6.96
C LEU A 39 -13.16 1.94 7.41
N ALA A 40 -13.52 2.93 8.22
CA ALA A 40 -14.88 3.16 8.73
C ALA A 40 -15.65 4.17 7.88
#